data_AF-A0A117JRF4-F1
#
_entry.id   AF-A0A117JRF4-F1
#
_cell.length_a   1.000
_cell.length_b   1.000
_cell.length_c   1.000
_cell.angle_alpha   90.00
_cell.angle_beta   90.00
_cell.angle_gamma   90.00
#
_symmetry.space_group_name_H-M   'P 1'
#
loop_
_entity.id
_entity.type
_entity.pdbx_description
1 polymer ?
#
loop_
_entity_poly.entity_id
_entity_poly.type
_entity_poly.pdbx_seq_one_letter_code
_entity_poly.pdbx_strand_id
1 'polypeptide(L)'
;MTDDNPDNEINEAAETDSEIRNTEQAADGDVGVSPNADDEPDTFPRAYVEDLRQENGKYRQRAQKADVYAQRLHTELVRATGRLADPTDMPFDEDHLAEPDKMTAAIDDLLARKPHLASRRPVGDIGQGVSPPGGTVDLAAILRGKAS
;
A
#
# COMPACT_ATOMS: atom_id res chain seq x y z
N MET A 1 -24.28 35.81 43.46
CA MET A 1 -24.85 34.59 42.87
C MET A 1 -23.72 33.95 42.10
N THR A 2 -23.15 32.90 42.66
CA THR A 2 -22.06 32.09 42.12
C THR A 2 -22.55 31.36 40.88
N ASP A 3 -21.74 31.32 39.83
CA ASP A 3 -21.71 30.17 38.92
C ASP A 3 -20.25 29.73 38.84
N ASP A 4 -19.95 28.70 39.62
CA ASP A 4 -18.79 27.82 39.53
C ASP A 4 -19.16 26.72 38.54
N ASN A 5 -18.32 26.47 37.51
CA ASN A 5 -17.88 25.10 37.19
C ASN A 5 -16.78 25.13 36.11
N PRO A 6 -15.88 24.12 36.06
CA PRO A 6 -14.46 24.36 36.17
C PRO A 6 -13.70 23.68 35.01
N ASP A 7 -12.38 23.61 35.15
CA ASP A 7 -11.51 22.63 34.49
C ASP A 7 -11.36 22.75 32.97
N ASN A 8 -10.32 23.49 32.55
CA ASN A 8 -9.42 22.93 31.56
C ASN A 8 -7.99 23.39 31.85
N GLU A 9 -7.34 22.69 32.78
CA GLU A 9 -5.89 22.57 32.82
C GLU A 9 -5.41 21.96 31.50
N ILE A 10 -4.58 22.70 30.76
CA ILE A 10 -3.66 22.08 29.81
C ILE A 10 -2.28 22.65 30.09
N ASN A 11 -1.60 22.00 31.03
CA ASN A 11 -0.15 22.07 31.17
C ASN A 11 0.50 21.17 30.10
N GLU A 12 1.48 21.74 29.41
CA GLU A 12 2.80 21.13 29.13
C GLU A 12 2.86 19.84 28.27
N ALA A 13 3.36 19.98 27.03
CA ALA A 13 4.28 19.00 26.44
C ALA A 13 4.97 19.51 25.15
N ALA A 14 6.29 19.64 25.26
CA ALA A 14 7.33 19.31 24.27
C ALA A 14 7.39 20.12 22.95
N GLU A 15 8.15 21.20 23.01
CA GLU A 15 9.01 21.63 21.89
C GLU A 15 9.95 20.45 21.53
N THR A 16 9.75 19.87 20.35
CA THR A 16 10.65 18.85 19.79
C THR A 16 11.62 19.53 18.85
N ASP A 17 12.76 19.91 19.44
CA ASP A 17 13.98 20.29 18.77
C ASP A 17 14.43 19.15 17.83
N SER A 18 14.23 19.34 16.53
CA SER A 18 14.59 18.37 15.51
C SER A 18 16.02 18.64 15.07
N GLU A 19 16.98 18.11 15.83
CA GLU A 19 18.39 18.01 15.46
C GLU A 19 18.54 17.22 14.14
N ILE A 20 18.77 17.94 13.05
CA ILE A 20 19.14 17.37 11.75
C ILE A 20 20.57 16.80 11.89
N ARG A 21 20.67 15.47 11.99
CA ARG A 21 21.94 14.76 11.86
C ARG A 21 22.38 14.78 10.40
N ASN A 22 23.24 15.74 10.06
CA ASN A 22 24.03 15.73 8.84
C ASN A 22 25.08 14.62 8.94
N THR A 23 24.87 13.53 8.18
CA THR A 23 25.89 12.50 7.99
C THR A 23 26.88 13.00 6.94
N GLU A 24 28.06 13.43 7.39
CA GLU A 24 29.22 13.72 6.54
C GLU A 24 29.75 12.41 5.92
N GLN A 25 29.43 12.19 4.65
CA GLN A 25 30.15 11.25 3.79
C GLN A 25 31.12 12.05 2.93
N ALA A 26 32.40 12.05 3.34
CA ALA A 26 33.50 12.59 2.57
C ALA A 26 33.68 11.80 1.26
N ALA A 27 33.51 12.48 0.13
CA ALA A 27 34.02 12.05 -1.16
C ALA A 27 35.00 13.14 -1.63
N ASP A 28 36.26 12.76 -1.61
CA ASP A 28 37.43 13.50 -2.08
C ASP A 28 37.25 13.96 -3.54
N GLY A 29 37.45 15.25 -3.77
CA GLY A 29 37.21 15.93 -5.03
C GLY A 29 37.86 17.31 -5.02
N ASP A 30 39.19 17.31 -5.13
CA ASP A 30 40.04 18.48 -5.37
C ASP A 30 39.48 19.37 -6.49
N VAL A 31 38.98 20.55 -6.11
CA VAL A 31 38.83 21.70 -7.01
C VAL A 31 39.29 22.94 -6.26
N GLY A 32 40.55 23.32 -6.48
CA GLY A 32 41.09 24.58 -6.00
C GLY A 32 40.36 25.78 -6.61
N VAL A 33 39.73 26.59 -5.76
CA VAL A 33 39.34 27.97 -6.05
C VAL A 33 39.73 28.85 -4.85
N SER A 34 40.46 29.92 -5.15
CA SER A 34 41.05 30.89 -4.21
C SER A 34 39.98 31.69 -3.44
N PRO A 35 40.19 32.04 -2.15
CA PRO A 35 39.23 32.79 -1.37
C PRO A 35 39.41 34.28 -1.59
N ASN A 36 38.55 34.90 -2.41
CA ASN A 36 38.27 36.33 -2.30
C ASN A 36 36.85 36.46 -1.76
N ALA A 37 36.75 36.86 -0.50
CA ALA A 37 35.49 37.21 0.15
C ALA A 37 35.11 38.63 -0.27
N ASP A 38 34.36 38.73 -1.37
CA ASP A 38 33.34 39.76 -1.54
C ASP A 38 32.01 39.03 -1.34
N ASP A 39 31.28 39.35 -0.27
CA ASP A 39 30.04 38.70 0.17
C ASP A 39 28.85 38.99 -0.78
N GLU A 40 28.93 38.55 -2.03
CA GLU A 40 27.76 38.34 -2.89
C GLU A 40 27.30 36.88 -2.73
N PRO A 41 26.03 36.62 -2.41
CA PRO A 41 25.56 35.25 -2.27
C PRO A 41 25.68 34.53 -3.62
N ASP A 42 26.44 33.44 -3.65
CA ASP A 42 26.53 32.53 -4.80
C ASP A 42 25.11 32.10 -5.23
N THR A 43 24.59 32.77 -6.26
CA THR A 43 23.22 32.58 -6.72
C THR A 43 23.23 31.64 -7.92
N PHE A 44 22.59 30.49 -7.77
CA PHE A 44 22.47 29.51 -8.85
C PHE A 44 21.82 30.12 -10.11
N PRO A 45 22.27 29.74 -11.32
CA PRO A 45 21.65 30.19 -12.56
C PRO A 45 20.15 29.86 -12.59
N ARG A 46 19.33 30.80 -13.05
CA ARG A 46 17.86 30.64 -13.10
C ARG A 46 17.42 29.36 -13.81
N ALA A 47 18.05 29.04 -14.95
CA ALA A 47 17.75 27.84 -15.72
C ALA A 47 17.95 26.56 -14.90
N TYR A 48 19.04 26.46 -14.14
CA TYR A 48 19.33 25.30 -13.29
C TYR A 48 18.26 25.11 -12.20
N VAL A 49 17.84 26.18 -11.54
CA VAL A 49 16.81 26.09 -10.48
C VAL A 49 15.42 25.77 -11.08
N GLU A 50 15.11 26.30 -12.26
CA GLU A 50 13.88 25.94 -12.98
C GLU A 50 13.84 24.47 -13.36
N ASP A 51 14.94 23.93 -13.89
CA ASP A 51 15.07 22.50 -14.20
C ASP A 51 14.93 21.65 -12.92
N LEU A 52 15.62 22.02 -11.84
CA LEU A 52 15.53 21.34 -10.56
C LEU A 52 14.10 21.36 -9.99
N ARG A 53 13.35 22.45 -10.15
CA ARG A 53 11.94 22.52 -9.74
C ARG A 53 11.05 21.59 -10.57
N GLN A 54 11.30 21.50 -11.87
CA GLN A 54 10.57 20.60 -12.76
C GLN A 54 10.85 19.14 -12.41
N GLU A 55 12.12 18.78 -12.18
CA GLU A 55 12.52 17.43 -11.77
C GLU A 55 11.91 17.05 -10.42
N ASN A 56 12.08 17.88 -9.40
CA ASN A 56 11.47 17.67 -8.08
C ASN A 56 9.94 17.61 -8.15
N GLY A 57 9.33 18.38 -9.05
CA GLY A 57 7.90 18.29 -9.35
C GLY A 57 7.49 16.90 -9.84
N LYS A 58 8.25 16.31 -10.77
CA LYS A 58 8.01 14.94 -11.26
C LYS A 58 8.18 13.91 -10.15
N TYR A 59 9.20 14.03 -9.30
CA TYR A 59 9.42 13.11 -8.19
C TYR A 59 8.27 13.15 -7.18
N ARG A 60 7.77 14.34 -6.81
CA ARG A 60 6.59 14.46 -5.93
C ARG A 60 5.35 13.80 -6.53
N GLN A 61 5.09 14.03 -7.82
CA GLN A 61 3.95 13.40 -8.50
C GLN A 61 4.08 11.87 -8.55
N ARG A 62 5.29 11.34 -8.72
CA ARG A 62 5.55 9.89 -8.72
C ARG A 62 5.38 9.29 -7.33
N ALA A 63 5.90 9.95 -6.30
CA ALA A 63 5.74 9.51 -4.91
C ALA A 63 4.26 9.44 -4.51
N GLN A 64 3.47 10.47 -4.81
CA GLN A 64 2.02 10.46 -4.56
C GLN A 64 1.28 9.30 -5.24
N LYS A 65 1.74 8.89 -6.44
CA LYS A 65 1.15 7.74 -7.14
C LYS A 65 1.61 6.41 -6.56
N ALA A 66 2.82 6.34 -6.00
CA ALA A 66 3.38 5.12 -5.42
C ALA A 66 2.50 4.62 -4.26
N ASP A 67 2.10 5.51 -3.35
CA ASP A 67 1.24 5.16 -2.21
C ASP A 67 -0.12 4.60 -2.67
N VAL A 68 -0.72 5.24 -3.69
CA VAL A 68 -1.99 4.78 -4.28
C VAL A 68 -1.83 3.39 -4.91
N TYR A 69 -0.72 3.13 -5.60
CA TYR A 69 -0.47 1.82 -6.19
C TYR A 69 -0.15 0.76 -5.15
N ALA A 70 0.57 1.10 -4.08
CA ALA A 70 0.86 0.20 -2.97
C ALA A 70 -0.44 -0.26 -2.28
N GLN A 71 -1.36 0.66 -1.98
CA GLN A 71 -2.66 0.33 -1.40
C GLN A 71 -3.50 -0.58 -2.31
N ARG A 72 -3.53 -0.28 -3.62
CA ARG A 72 -4.24 -1.11 -4.60
C ARG A 72 -3.64 -2.50 -4.67
N LEU A 73 -2.31 -2.61 -4.74
CA LEU A 73 -1.61 -3.89 -4.79
C LEU A 73 -1.90 -4.72 -3.53
N HIS A 74 -1.81 -4.12 -2.35
CA HIS A 74 -2.13 -4.77 -1.09
C HIS A 74 -3.56 -5.33 -1.09
N THR A 75 -4.53 -4.51 -1.51
CA THR A 75 -5.94 -4.93 -1.61
C THR A 75 -6.11 -6.13 -2.56
N GLU A 76 -5.42 -6.13 -3.71
CA GLU A 76 -5.48 -7.25 -4.66
C GLU A 76 -4.77 -8.51 -4.13
N LEU A 77 -3.66 -8.37 -3.41
CA LEU A 77 -2.97 -9.51 -2.77
C LEU A 77 -3.86 -10.14 -1.70
N VAL A 78 -4.51 -9.32 -0.86
CA VAL A 78 -5.49 -9.78 0.13
C VAL A 78 -6.67 -10.46 -0.58
N ARG A 79 -7.18 -9.88 -1.67
CA ARG A 79 -8.25 -10.50 -2.48
C ARG A 79 -7.82 -11.87 -3.03
N ALA A 80 -6.59 -12.00 -3.51
CA ALA A 80 -6.06 -13.24 -4.07
C ALA A 80 -6.03 -14.38 -3.05
N THR A 81 -5.90 -14.09 -1.76
CA THR A 81 -6.01 -15.11 -0.70
C THR A 81 -7.40 -15.74 -0.63
N GLY A 82 -8.45 -15.02 -1.03
CA GLY A 82 -9.84 -15.48 -0.97
C GLY A 82 -10.40 -15.69 0.45
N ARG A 83 -9.66 -15.29 1.49
CA ARG A 83 -9.98 -15.57 2.89
C ARG A 83 -10.95 -14.56 3.50
N LEU A 84 -10.84 -13.29 3.13
CA LEU A 84 -11.74 -12.23 3.57
C LEU A 84 -12.92 -12.09 2.61
N ALA A 85 -14.09 -11.73 3.15
CA ALA A 85 -15.27 -11.40 2.37
C ALA A 85 -15.08 -10.08 1.61
N ASP A 86 -14.55 -9.05 2.28
CA ASP A 86 -14.11 -7.79 1.67
C ASP A 86 -12.59 -7.61 1.88
N PRO A 87 -11.79 -7.51 0.81
CA PRO A 87 -10.35 -7.25 0.92
C PRO A 87 -10.01 -5.90 1.56
N THR A 88 -10.93 -4.94 1.56
CA THR A 88 -10.74 -3.59 2.13
C THR A 88 -10.87 -3.56 3.66
N ASP A 89 -11.36 -4.64 4.27
CA ASP A 89 -11.42 -4.78 5.74
C ASP A 89 -10.02 -4.92 6.36
N MET A 90 -9.00 -5.22 5.57
CA MET A 90 -7.63 -5.32 6.02
C MET A 90 -6.91 -3.97 5.88
N PRO A 91 -6.44 -3.35 6.97
CA PRO A 91 -5.65 -2.13 6.90
C PRO A 91 -4.37 -2.35 6.08
N PHE A 92 -3.98 -1.30 5.34
CA PHE A 92 -2.71 -1.29 4.64
C PHE A 92 -1.54 -1.33 5.64
N ASP A 93 -0.58 -2.20 5.37
CA ASP A 93 0.71 -2.27 6.05
C ASP A 93 1.77 -2.56 4.97
N GLU A 94 2.85 -1.79 4.97
CA GLU A 94 3.94 -1.94 4.00
C GLU A 94 4.63 -3.30 4.12
N ASP A 95 4.71 -3.83 5.35
CA ASP A 95 5.32 -5.13 5.62
C ASP A 95 4.59 -6.28 4.92
N HIS A 96 3.29 -6.14 4.65
CA HIS A 96 2.51 -7.13 3.91
C HIS A 96 2.95 -7.26 2.44
N LEU A 97 3.53 -6.20 1.85
CA LEU A 97 4.02 -6.22 0.46
C LEU A 97 5.39 -6.88 0.33
N ALA A 98 6.23 -6.74 1.36
CA ALA A 98 7.58 -7.31 1.38
C ALA A 98 7.58 -8.77 1.90
N GLU A 99 6.73 -9.07 2.88
CA GLU A 99 6.72 -10.33 3.63
C GLU A 99 5.31 -10.96 3.58
N PRO A 100 5.03 -11.84 2.60
CA PRO A 100 3.71 -12.46 2.45
C PRO A 100 3.24 -13.22 3.70
N ASP A 101 4.17 -13.81 4.45
CA ASP A 101 3.87 -14.55 5.68
C ASP A 101 3.29 -13.62 6.76
N LYS A 102 3.78 -12.38 6.89
CA LYS A 102 3.22 -11.39 7.81
C LYS A 102 1.77 -11.05 7.44
N MET A 103 1.48 -10.91 6.15
CA MET A 103 0.12 -10.68 5.67
C MET A 103 -0.79 -11.86 6.04
N THR A 104 -0.34 -13.10 5.85
CA THR A 104 -1.16 -14.27 6.17
C THR A 104 -1.45 -14.37 7.68
N ALA A 105 -0.44 -14.12 8.52
CA ALA A 105 -0.58 -14.11 9.97
C ALA A 105 -1.52 -13.00 10.46
N ALA A 106 -1.45 -11.81 9.85
CA ALA A 106 -2.36 -10.71 10.16
C ALA A 106 -3.81 -11.02 9.73
N ILE A 107 -4.01 -11.73 8.61
CA ILE A 107 -5.33 -12.25 8.22
C ILE A 107 -5.83 -13.27 9.26
N ASP A 108 -4.97 -14.19 9.71
CA ASP A 108 -5.33 -15.19 10.73
C ASP A 108 -5.79 -14.54 12.03
N ASP A 109 -5.02 -13.58 12.55
CA ASP A 109 -5.36 -12.84 13.75
C ASP A 109 -6.66 -12.02 13.58
N LEU A 110 -6.82 -11.36 12.44
CA LEU A 110 -8.03 -10.60 12.13
C LEU A 110 -9.27 -11.51 12.12
N LEU A 111 -9.17 -12.68 11.51
CA LEU A 111 -10.27 -13.64 11.44
C LEU A 111 -10.55 -14.30 12.80
N ALA A 112 -9.53 -14.54 13.63
CA ALA A 112 -9.70 -15.03 14.99
C ALA A 112 -10.49 -14.03 15.85
N ARG A 113 -10.21 -12.72 15.70
CA ARG A 113 -10.92 -11.64 16.41
C ARG A 113 -12.29 -11.32 15.80
N LYS A 114 -12.41 -11.39 14.47
CA LYS A 114 -13.60 -10.99 13.71
C LYS A 114 -13.99 -12.09 12.72
N PRO A 115 -14.56 -13.22 13.19
CA PRO A 115 -14.87 -14.37 12.34
C PRO A 115 -15.94 -14.07 11.28
N HIS A 116 -16.73 -13.01 11.45
CA HIS A 116 -17.75 -12.61 10.48
C HIS A 116 -17.18 -12.01 9.19
N LEU A 117 -15.91 -11.59 9.19
CA LEU A 117 -15.20 -11.09 8.01
C LEU A 117 -14.69 -12.21 7.10
N ALA A 118 -14.76 -13.47 7.55
CA ALA A 118 -14.38 -14.62 6.74
C ALA A 118 -15.25 -14.72 5.48
N SER A 119 -14.63 -15.07 4.36
CA SER A 119 -15.29 -15.34 3.10
C SER A 119 -16.37 -16.42 3.28
N ARG A 120 -17.59 -16.08 2.83
CA ARG A 120 -18.78 -16.96 2.92
C ARG A 120 -19.11 -17.64 1.60
N ARG A 121 -18.17 -17.65 0.64
CA ARG A 121 -18.41 -18.21 -0.69
C ARG A 121 -18.82 -19.69 -0.55
N PRO A 122 -20.05 -20.06 -0.97
CA PRO A 122 -20.44 -21.46 -1.04
C PRO A 122 -19.52 -22.16 -2.05
N VAL A 123 -18.80 -23.18 -1.61
CA VAL A 123 -17.95 -23.98 -2.47
C VAL A 123 -18.66 -25.31 -2.73
N GLY A 124 -18.99 -25.59 -3.99
CA GLY A 124 -19.67 -26.83 -4.40
C GLY A 124 -20.73 -26.62 -5.48
N ASP A 125 -21.19 -27.72 -6.09
CA ASP A 125 -22.40 -27.72 -6.92
C ASP A 125 -23.60 -27.53 -5.98
N ILE A 126 -24.26 -26.37 -6.09
CA ILE A 126 -25.45 -26.01 -5.31
C ILE A 126 -26.70 -26.80 -5.74
N GLY A 127 -26.57 -27.72 -6.70
CA GLY A 127 -27.64 -28.63 -7.12
C GLY A 127 -28.83 -27.92 -7.77
N GLN A 128 -28.63 -26.67 -8.18
CA GLN A 128 -29.65 -25.84 -8.83
C GLN A 128 -29.52 -26.00 -10.34
N GLY A 129 -30.22 -27.00 -10.87
CA GLY A 129 -30.23 -27.38 -12.27
C GLY A 129 -30.08 -28.90 -12.44
N VAL A 130 -30.50 -29.43 -13.60
CA VAL A 130 -30.21 -30.82 -13.96
C VAL A 130 -28.71 -30.91 -14.21
N SER A 131 -27.93 -31.30 -13.22
CA SER A 131 -26.55 -31.77 -13.41
C SER A 131 -26.64 -33.21 -13.93
N PRO A 132 -26.41 -33.48 -15.24
CA PRO A 132 -26.27 -34.85 -15.68
C PRO A 132 -25.07 -35.45 -14.94
N PRO A 133 -25.18 -36.68 -14.41
CA PRO A 133 -24.03 -37.35 -13.83
C PRO A 133 -22.91 -37.36 -14.86
N GLY A 134 -21.67 -37.14 -14.43
CA GLY A 134 -20.47 -37.15 -15.26
C GLY A 134 -20.21 -38.52 -15.89
N GLY A 135 -21.09 -38.93 -16.80
CA GLY A 135 -20.97 -40.10 -17.65
C GLY A 135 -20.17 -39.72 -18.88
N THR A 136 -19.21 -40.57 -19.22
CA THR A 136 -18.47 -40.47 -20.48
C THR A 136 -19.46 -40.49 -21.64
N VAL A 137 -19.55 -39.39 -22.39
CA VAL A 137 -20.40 -39.30 -23.57
C VAL A 137 -19.84 -40.24 -24.64
N ASP A 138 -20.54 -41.34 -24.92
CA ASP A 138 -20.17 -42.27 -25.99
C ASP A 138 -20.67 -41.74 -27.34
N LEU A 139 -19.75 -41.14 -28.09
CA LEU A 139 -20.01 -40.60 -29.43
C LEU A 139 -20.39 -41.69 -30.45
N ALA A 140 -19.87 -42.92 -30.28
CA ALA A 140 -20.17 -44.02 -31.19
C ALA A 140 -21.63 -44.52 -31.01
N ALA A 141 -22.13 -44.51 -29.78
CA ALA A 141 -23.53 -44.81 -29.49
C ALA A 141 -24.49 -43.78 -30.10
N ILE A 142 -24.17 -42.48 -30.00
CA ILE A 142 -24.99 -41.40 -30.57
C ILE A 142 -25.04 -41.46 -32.10
N LEU A 143 -23.92 -41.81 -32.76
CA LEU A 143 -23.87 -41.88 -34.22
C LEU A 143 -24.68 -43.07 -34.76
N ARG A 144 -24.63 -44.22 -34.07
CA ARG A 144 -25.39 -45.43 -34.45
C ARG A 144 -26.90 -45.23 -34.31
N GLY A 145 -27.36 -44.48 -33.30
CA GLY A 145 -28.78 -44.18 -33.10
C GLY A 145 -29.41 -43.25 -34.14
N LYS A 146 -28.60 -42.52 -34.94
CA LYS A 146 -29.06 -41.58 -35.97
C LYS A 146 -29.09 -42.17 -37.38
N ALA A 147 -28.55 -43.37 -37.56
CA ALA A 147 -28.46 -44.06 -38.85
C ALA A 147 -29.65 -45.00 -39.12
N SER A 148 -30.79 -44.78 -38.44
CA SER A 148 -32.03 -45.54 -38.63
C SER A 148 -33.14 -44.67 -39.22
#